data_AF-A0A1B2YWR3-F1
#
_entry.id   AF-A0A1B2YWR3-F1
#
_cell.length_a   1.000
_cell.length_b   1.000
_cell.length_c   1.000
_cell.angle_alpha   90.00
_cell.angle_beta   90.00
_cell.angle_gamma   90.00
#
_symmetry.space_group_name_H-M   'P 1'
#
loop_
_entity.id
_entity.type
_entity.pdbx_description
1 polymer ?
#
loop_
_entity_poly.entity_id
_entity_poly.type
_entity_poly.pdbx_seq_one_letter_code
_entity_poly.pdbx_strand_id
1 'polypeptide(L)'
;MTKFLELTYYNNRDYTFPNYLKPTIEKSLVGIQTHYIDLSNSQYGEQVFNLFHKKTDLDLINNLIDSHGVFFEKFLARKLRHRIHSYFNDDKNSLKLLDSCKSYYGISENKNNLVNRVKHDFMKVTLIRLNNDTLYKKFKNFVQEKSLTRKCALCSREYKPINLPDWVYYGSNGNDKICYECPTAKSQNKKELKRLINELINVLNFIPNADFNPINNNFSSRVNKSNWIKVCEIIFEMGIQGNDTLSSESIFKKKFGSWFKALVYSNVLPNGLMQTGRGFRCMGKSGNECNSLDEMFIDNWLFDNNINSIKEPLYPKHPVYNKSGRRRADWKVGDYFIEYFGLQGEEVYDKKTREKLILADILDLNLIPIYPSDLNKISEKLSFLKKSSSKRNPL
;
A
#
# COMPACT_ATOMS: atom_id res chain seq x y z
N MET A 1 21.93 -18.59 4.17
CA MET A 1 20.74 -18.76 3.31
C MET A 1 19.86 -17.56 3.57
N THR A 2 19.43 -16.82 2.55
CA THR A 2 18.59 -15.64 2.76
C THR A 2 17.21 -16.10 3.25
N LYS A 3 16.67 -15.47 4.29
CA LYS A 3 15.34 -15.75 4.80
C LYS A 3 14.36 -14.69 4.35
N PHE A 4 13.07 -14.99 4.40
CA PHE A 4 12.03 -14.00 4.17
C PHE A 4 12.06 -12.89 5.24
N LEU A 5 12.12 -13.27 6.51
CA LEU A 5 12.35 -12.37 7.65
C LEU A 5 13.39 -12.97 8.61
N GLU A 6 13.96 -12.10 9.43
CA GLU A 6 14.72 -12.50 10.63
C GLU A 6 13.86 -12.19 11.87
N LEU A 7 13.30 -13.24 12.49
CA LEU A 7 12.39 -13.12 13.64
C LEU A 7 12.99 -13.68 14.94
N THR A 8 14.31 -13.91 14.95
CA THR A 8 15.04 -14.50 16.08
C THR A 8 14.79 -13.79 17.41
N TYR A 9 14.63 -12.47 17.40
CA TYR A 9 14.27 -11.66 18.58
C TYR A 9 12.94 -12.08 19.23
N TYR A 10 11.99 -12.58 18.46
CA TYR A 10 10.65 -12.93 18.91
C TYR A 10 10.51 -14.40 19.30
N ASN A 11 11.32 -15.29 18.72
CA ASN A 11 11.17 -16.74 18.89
C ASN A 11 11.32 -17.22 20.35
N ASN A 12 12.13 -16.54 21.16
CA ASN A 12 12.47 -16.97 22.53
C ASN A 12 11.76 -16.17 23.62
N ARG A 13 10.73 -15.39 23.28
CA ARG A 13 9.98 -14.61 24.26
C ARG A 13 8.78 -15.38 24.77
N ASP A 14 8.56 -15.29 26.07
CA ASP A 14 7.27 -15.63 26.64
C ASP A 14 6.27 -14.53 26.27
N TYR A 15 5.05 -14.96 25.92
CA TYR A 15 3.98 -14.03 25.62
C TYR A 15 3.50 -13.36 26.91
N THR A 16 3.74 -12.05 27.01
CA THR A 16 3.18 -11.24 28.10
C THR A 16 1.82 -10.70 27.70
N PHE A 17 0.80 -11.13 28.43
CA PHE A 17 -0.57 -10.67 28.22
C PHE A 17 -0.70 -9.16 28.49
N PRO A 18 -1.25 -8.35 27.56
CA PRO A 18 -1.41 -6.91 27.78
C PRO A 18 -2.27 -6.61 29.00
N ASN A 19 -1.81 -5.70 29.85
CA ASN A 19 -2.44 -5.43 31.16
C ASN A 19 -3.90 -4.97 31.06
N TYR A 20 -4.26 -4.20 30.03
CA TYR A 20 -5.63 -3.69 29.83
C TYR A 20 -6.62 -4.76 29.34
N LEU A 21 -6.14 -5.97 29.01
CA LEU A 21 -6.99 -7.10 28.64
C LEU A 21 -7.29 -8.04 29.82
N LYS A 22 -6.65 -7.83 30.99
CA LYS A 22 -6.82 -8.69 32.18
C LYS A 22 -8.04 -8.23 33.01
N PRO A 23 -8.91 -9.15 33.48
CA PRO A 23 -10.14 -8.81 34.20
C PRO A 23 -9.89 -8.46 35.68
N THR A 24 -8.81 -8.96 36.27
CA THR A 24 -8.47 -8.74 37.67
C THR A 24 -7.19 -7.93 37.83
N ILE A 25 -7.19 -7.06 38.84
CA ILE A 25 -6.00 -6.35 39.27
C ILE A 25 -5.06 -7.35 39.95
N GLU A 26 -4.03 -7.80 39.24
CA GLU A 26 -2.96 -8.56 39.89
C GLU A 26 -2.22 -7.59 40.82
N LYS A 27 -1.96 -7.97 42.08
CA LYS A 27 -1.29 -7.09 43.07
C LYS A 27 0.07 -6.54 42.58
N SER A 28 0.73 -7.22 41.65
CA SER A 28 1.98 -6.80 41.01
C SER A 28 1.80 -5.77 39.87
N LEU A 29 0.59 -5.56 39.37
CA LEU A 29 0.27 -4.74 38.19
C LEU A 29 -0.69 -3.58 38.50
N VAL A 30 -0.99 -3.35 39.78
CA VAL A 30 -1.95 -2.38 40.30
C VAL A 30 -1.83 -1.03 39.57
N GLY A 31 -0.61 -0.47 39.43
CA GLY A 31 -0.43 0.85 38.81
C GLY A 31 -0.70 0.97 37.30
N ILE A 32 -0.45 -0.08 36.50
CA ILE A 32 -0.68 -0.03 35.03
C ILE A 32 -2.14 -0.33 34.70
N GLN A 33 -2.77 -1.24 35.45
CA GLN A 33 -4.19 -1.54 35.26
C GLN A 33 -5.08 -0.41 35.76
N THR A 34 -4.73 0.26 36.86
CA THR A 34 -5.46 1.44 37.34
C THR A 34 -5.42 2.56 36.31
N HIS A 35 -4.28 2.84 35.67
CA HIS A 35 -4.19 3.90 34.66
C HIS A 35 -5.26 3.79 33.56
N TYR A 36 -5.52 2.58 33.08
CA TYR A 36 -6.51 2.39 32.01
C TYR A 36 -7.96 2.44 32.50
N ILE A 37 -8.20 2.00 33.73
CA ILE A 37 -9.50 2.16 34.40
C ILE A 37 -9.77 3.65 34.65
N ASP A 38 -8.77 4.38 35.15
CA ASP A 38 -8.81 5.83 35.39
C ASP A 38 -9.04 6.58 34.07
N LEU A 39 -8.37 6.19 33.00
CA LEU A 39 -8.62 6.71 31.65
C LEU A 39 -10.09 6.49 31.27
N SER A 40 -10.59 5.25 31.38
CA SER A 40 -11.97 4.91 31.02
C SER A 40 -13.03 5.66 31.83
N ASN A 41 -12.74 5.95 33.10
CA ASN A 41 -13.64 6.65 34.02
C ASN A 41 -13.48 8.18 34.01
N SER A 42 -12.41 8.70 33.37
CA SER A 42 -12.20 10.13 33.23
C SER A 42 -13.20 10.78 32.27
N GLN A 43 -13.40 12.10 32.42
CA GLN A 43 -14.21 12.90 31.50
C GLN A 43 -13.72 12.77 30.04
N TYR A 44 -12.40 12.72 29.85
CA TYR A 44 -11.79 12.52 28.53
C TYR A 44 -12.12 11.14 27.95
N GLY A 45 -11.98 10.07 28.74
CA GLY A 45 -12.33 8.71 28.31
C GLY A 45 -13.80 8.55 27.98
N GLU A 46 -14.69 9.15 28.77
CA GLU A 46 -16.13 9.18 28.47
C GLU A 46 -16.43 9.92 27.17
N GLN A 47 -15.81 11.09 26.96
CA GLN A 47 -15.95 11.84 25.73
C GLN A 47 -15.48 11.02 24.52
N VAL A 48 -14.32 10.36 24.61
CA VAL A 48 -13.77 9.52 23.54
C VAL A 48 -14.69 8.34 23.24
N PHE A 49 -15.20 7.64 24.26
CA PHE A 49 -16.10 6.51 24.08
C PHE A 49 -17.40 6.94 23.41
N ASN A 50 -18.09 7.94 23.98
CA ASN A 50 -19.39 8.40 23.48
C ASN A 50 -19.31 8.92 22.05
N LEU A 51 -18.17 9.51 21.65
CA LEU A 51 -17.98 10.07 20.32
C LEU A 51 -17.86 8.99 19.23
N PHE A 52 -17.13 7.90 19.51
CA PHE A 52 -16.77 6.93 18.47
C PHE A 52 -17.50 5.59 18.60
N HIS A 53 -17.96 5.22 19.79
CA HIS A 53 -18.61 3.93 20.03
C HIS A 53 -19.92 3.81 19.25
N LYS A 54 -20.16 2.63 18.66
CA LYS A 54 -21.45 2.24 18.08
C LYS A 54 -21.92 0.93 18.72
N LYS A 55 -23.23 0.74 18.83
CA LYS A 55 -23.82 -0.50 19.36
C LYS A 55 -23.29 -1.77 18.68
N THR A 56 -23.02 -1.70 17.37
CA THR A 56 -22.48 -2.82 16.57
C THR A 56 -20.99 -3.11 16.83
N ASP A 57 -20.27 -2.26 17.57
CA ASP A 57 -18.84 -2.46 17.83
C ASP A 57 -18.59 -3.68 18.72
N LEU A 58 -19.52 -4.03 19.61
CA LEU A 58 -19.40 -5.21 20.47
C LEU A 58 -19.36 -6.50 19.65
N ASP A 59 -20.26 -6.64 18.68
CA ASP A 59 -20.29 -7.80 17.77
C ASP A 59 -19.04 -7.84 16.89
N LEU A 60 -18.60 -6.67 16.40
CA LEU A 60 -17.35 -6.56 15.63
C LEU A 60 -16.14 -7.02 16.46
N ILE A 61 -16.01 -6.55 17.71
CA ILE A 61 -14.94 -6.93 18.62
C ILE A 61 -14.97 -8.42 18.89
N ASN A 62 -16.13 -8.98 19.26
CA ASN A 62 -16.29 -10.41 19.51
C ASN A 62 -15.85 -11.25 18.31
N ASN A 63 -16.35 -10.92 17.11
CA ASN A 63 -16.00 -11.64 15.88
C ASN A 63 -14.50 -11.57 15.56
N LEU A 64 -13.86 -10.42 15.81
CA LEU A 64 -12.43 -10.26 15.60
C LEU A 64 -11.60 -11.01 16.64
N ILE A 65 -12.03 -11.07 17.90
CA ILE A 65 -11.38 -11.87 18.93
C ILE A 65 -11.54 -13.37 18.64
N ASP A 66 -12.71 -13.80 18.19
CA ASP A 66 -12.93 -15.20 17.80
C ASP A 66 -12.04 -15.60 16.61
N SER A 67 -11.77 -14.66 15.69
CA SER A 67 -10.95 -14.91 14.50
C SER A 67 -9.44 -14.73 14.72
N HIS A 68 -9.05 -13.78 15.57
CA HIS A 68 -7.66 -13.29 15.67
C HIS A 68 -7.13 -13.23 17.11
N GLY A 69 -7.95 -13.55 18.10
CA GLY A 69 -7.58 -13.57 19.51
C GLY A 69 -6.89 -12.30 19.93
N VAL A 70 -5.72 -12.43 20.55
CA VAL A 70 -4.93 -11.30 21.05
C VAL A 70 -4.35 -10.39 19.95
N PHE A 71 -4.39 -10.80 18.67
CA PHE A 71 -3.93 -9.99 17.55
C PHE A 71 -5.03 -9.12 16.91
N PHE A 72 -6.24 -9.13 17.47
CA PHE A 72 -7.41 -8.47 16.89
C PHE A 72 -7.26 -6.94 16.71
N GLU A 73 -6.44 -6.28 17.53
CA GLU A 73 -6.42 -4.81 17.61
C GLU A 73 -6.09 -4.12 16.29
N LYS A 74 -5.12 -4.61 15.51
CA LYS A 74 -4.81 -4.02 14.21
C LYS A 74 -5.95 -4.20 13.20
N PHE A 75 -6.66 -5.34 13.27
CA PHE A 75 -7.84 -5.57 12.44
C PHE A 75 -8.97 -4.62 12.82
N LEU A 76 -9.17 -4.42 14.12
CA LEU A 76 -10.16 -3.48 14.63
C LEU A 76 -9.80 -2.04 14.24
N ALA A 77 -8.55 -1.61 14.47
CA ALA A 77 -8.07 -0.30 14.05
C ALA A 77 -8.29 -0.05 12.54
N ARG A 78 -8.09 -1.06 11.68
CA ARG A 78 -8.41 -0.96 10.25
C ARG A 78 -9.91 -0.73 10.01
N LYS A 79 -10.79 -1.48 10.68
CA LYS A 79 -12.26 -1.35 10.55
C LYS A 79 -12.76 0.00 11.04
N LEU A 80 -12.14 0.54 12.10
CA LEU A 80 -12.52 1.82 12.70
C LEU A 80 -11.89 3.04 12.00
N ARG A 81 -10.89 2.82 11.15
CA ARG A 81 -10.06 3.87 10.55
C ARG A 81 -10.91 4.97 9.92
N HIS A 82 -11.84 4.64 9.03
CA HIS A 82 -12.62 5.65 8.33
C HIS A 82 -13.47 6.49 9.30
N ARG A 83 -14.17 5.82 10.24
CA ARG A 83 -14.99 6.47 11.27
C ARG A 83 -14.20 7.46 12.13
N ILE A 84 -13.00 7.11 12.54
CA ILE A 84 -12.18 7.98 13.40
C ILE A 84 -11.52 9.08 12.58
N HIS A 85 -10.98 8.75 11.39
CA HIS A 85 -10.31 9.74 10.56
C HIS A 85 -11.27 10.80 10.01
N SER A 86 -12.53 10.46 9.69
CA SER A 86 -13.50 11.44 9.21
C SER A 86 -13.79 12.53 10.25
N TYR A 87 -13.75 12.21 11.54
CA TYR A 87 -13.91 13.19 12.62
C TYR A 87 -12.78 14.22 12.61
N PHE A 88 -11.55 13.78 12.40
CA PHE A 88 -10.36 14.65 12.42
C PHE A 88 -10.16 15.50 11.16
N ASN A 89 -11.07 15.39 10.19
CA ASN A 89 -11.10 16.25 9.00
C ASN A 89 -11.82 17.58 9.26
N ASP A 90 -12.61 17.70 10.34
CA ASP A 90 -13.27 18.93 10.77
C ASP A 90 -12.46 19.59 11.89
N ASP A 91 -11.78 20.70 11.58
CA ASP A 91 -10.85 21.34 12.51
C ASP A 91 -11.52 21.85 13.79
N LYS A 92 -12.78 22.31 13.74
CA LYS A 92 -13.44 22.90 14.91
C LYS A 92 -13.76 21.83 15.96
N ASN A 93 -14.32 20.71 15.53
CA ASN A 93 -14.65 19.60 16.42
C ASN A 93 -13.38 18.86 16.90
N SER A 94 -12.40 18.71 16.02
CA SER A 94 -11.12 18.07 16.32
C SER A 94 -10.40 18.74 17.50
N LEU A 95 -10.31 20.07 17.50
CA LEU A 95 -9.51 20.82 18.49
C LEU A 95 -9.98 20.56 19.92
N LYS A 96 -11.29 20.57 20.16
CA LYS A 96 -11.85 20.34 21.49
C LYS A 96 -11.46 18.99 22.07
N LEU A 97 -11.53 17.92 21.27
CA LEU A 97 -11.15 16.59 21.71
C LEU A 97 -9.63 16.48 21.95
N LEU A 98 -8.84 17.08 21.07
CA LEU A 98 -7.38 17.08 21.19
C LEU A 98 -6.91 17.88 22.41
N ASP A 99 -7.58 18.98 22.76
CA ASP A 99 -7.26 19.75 23.96
C ASP A 99 -7.67 19.01 25.24
N SER A 100 -8.79 18.27 25.22
CA SER A 100 -9.15 17.35 26.31
C SER A 100 -8.08 16.26 26.50
N CYS A 101 -7.58 15.68 25.41
CA CYS A 101 -6.48 14.72 25.45
C CYS A 101 -5.20 15.33 26.04
N LYS A 102 -4.81 16.55 25.62
CA LYS A 102 -3.64 17.25 26.19
C LYS A 102 -3.79 17.49 27.68
N SER A 103 -4.97 17.96 28.10
CA SER A 103 -5.27 18.26 29.49
C SER A 103 -5.24 17.01 30.37
N TYR A 104 -5.77 15.88 29.89
CA TYR A 104 -5.75 14.62 30.65
C TYR A 104 -4.32 14.11 30.89
N TYR A 105 -3.47 14.15 29.87
CA TYR A 105 -2.10 13.64 29.97
C TYR A 105 -1.06 14.66 30.45
N GLY A 106 -1.41 15.96 30.51
CA GLY A 106 -0.47 17.04 30.81
C GLY A 106 0.63 17.18 29.75
N ILE A 107 0.32 16.94 28.47
CA ILE A 107 1.30 16.90 27.37
C ILE A 107 1.09 18.01 26.34
N SER A 108 2.17 18.35 25.63
CA SER A 108 2.15 19.17 24.43
C SER A 108 2.79 18.40 23.28
N GLU A 109 1.95 17.94 22.34
CA GLU A 109 2.37 17.17 21.16
C GLU A 109 1.73 17.77 19.89
N ASN A 110 2.30 17.46 18.72
CA ASN A 110 1.70 17.84 17.45
C ASN A 110 0.35 17.10 17.21
N LYS A 111 -0.49 17.66 16.33
CA LYS A 111 -1.83 17.14 16.00
C LYS A 111 -1.81 15.64 15.66
N ASN A 112 -0.84 15.17 14.88
CA ASN A 112 -0.79 13.78 14.44
C ASN A 112 -0.55 12.79 15.59
N ASN A 113 0.35 13.14 16.52
CA ASN A 113 0.63 12.32 17.69
C ASN A 113 -0.59 12.23 18.61
N LEU A 114 -1.25 13.37 18.87
CA LEU A 114 -2.48 13.41 19.65
C LEU A 114 -3.62 12.60 19.01
N VAL A 115 -3.79 12.70 17.69
CA VAL A 115 -4.77 11.88 16.95
C VAL A 115 -4.49 10.39 17.11
N ASN A 116 -3.22 9.97 17.05
CA ASN A 116 -2.85 8.58 17.26
C ASN A 116 -3.11 8.13 18.70
N ARG A 117 -2.84 8.99 19.68
CA ARG A 117 -3.14 8.75 21.10
C ARG A 117 -4.64 8.54 21.32
N VAL A 118 -5.49 9.44 20.80
CA VAL A 118 -6.96 9.30 20.87
C VAL A 118 -7.43 7.97 20.27
N LYS A 119 -6.87 7.53 19.14
CA LYS A 119 -7.20 6.20 18.56
C LYS A 119 -6.88 5.06 19.52
N HIS A 120 -5.70 5.08 20.14
CA HIS A 120 -5.30 4.07 21.10
C HIS A 120 -6.15 4.12 22.38
N ASP A 121 -6.49 5.31 22.86
CA ASP A 121 -7.34 5.50 24.02
C ASP A 121 -8.74 4.97 23.77
N PHE A 122 -9.34 5.29 22.61
CA PHE A 122 -10.65 4.77 22.23
C PHE A 122 -10.69 3.24 22.28
N MET A 123 -9.66 2.60 21.74
CA MET A 123 -9.54 1.14 21.77
C MET A 123 -9.53 0.59 23.20
N LYS A 124 -8.67 1.16 24.06
CA LYS A 124 -8.52 0.73 25.46
C LYS A 124 -9.79 0.96 26.27
N VAL A 125 -10.35 2.17 26.19
CA VAL A 125 -11.61 2.53 26.87
C VAL A 125 -12.74 1.62 26.41
N THR A 126 -12.85 1.35 25.11
CA THR A 126 -13.88 0.44 24.60
C THR A 126 -13.73 -0.96 25.20
N LEU A 127 -12.52 -1.52 25.23
CA LEU A 127 -12.29 -2.84 25.79
C LEU A 127 -12.54 -2.92 27.29
N ILE A 128 -12.21 -1.86 28.03
CA ILE A 128 -12.41 -1.78 29.48
C ILE A 128 -13.89 -1.65 29.84
N ARG A 129 -14.65 -0.85 29.09
CA ARG A 129 -16.09 -0.69 29.29
C ARG A 129 -16.87 -1.95 28.91
N LEU A 130 -16.35 -2.73 27.96
CA LEU A 130 -16.90 -4.03 27.58
C LEU A 130 -16.35 -5.19 28.44
N ASN A 131 -15.33 -4.94 29.27
CA ASN A 131 -14.49 -5.93 29.97
C ASN A 131 -15.33 -6.89 30.81
N ASN A 132 -15.61 -8.05 30.21
CA ASN A 132 -16.30 -9.14 30.86
C ASN A 132 -15.40 -10.38 30.85
N ASP A 133 -15.62 -11.26 31.83
CA ASP A 133 -14.86 -12.50 31.98
C ASP A 133 -14.85 -13.37 30.73
N THR A 134 -15.88 -13.24 29.88
CA THR A 134 -16.00 -13.96 28.61
C THR A 134 -14.90 -13.57 27.63
N LEU A 135 -14.63 -12.27 27.45
CA LEU A 135 -13.54 -11.80 26.57
C LEU A 135 -12.19 -12.30 27.05
N TYR A 136 -11.92 -12.22 28.36
CA TYR A 136 -10.66 -12.71 28.91
C TYR A 136 -10.48 -14.21 28.71
N LYS A 137 -11.53 -15.02 28.95
CA LYS A 137 -11.50 -16.46 28.67
C LYS A 137 -11.17 -16.76 27.22
N LYS A 138 -11.78 -16.03 26.26
CA LYS A 138 -11.47 -16.17 24.82
C LYS A 138 -10.00 -15.87 24.52
N PHE A 139 -9.47 -14.78 25.06
CA PHE A 139 -8.05 -14.46 24.89
C PHE A 139 -7.12 -15.52 25.50
N LYS A 140 -7.41 -16.00 26.71
CA LYS A 140 -6.61 -17.03 27.38
C LYS A 140 -6.59 -18.32 26.57
N ASN A 141 -7.74 -18.78 26.09
CA ASN A 141 -7.84 -19.97 25.24
C ASN A 141 -7.02 -19.81 23.95
N PHE A 142 -7.11 -18.64 23.30
CA PHE A 142 -6.33 -18.35 22.10
C PHE A 142 -4.82 -18.35 22.38
N VAL A 143 -4.38 -17.72 23.47
CA VAL A 143 -2.96 -17.71 23.87
C VAL A 143 -2.47 -19.14 24.10
N GLN A 144 -3.24 -19.98 24.80
CA GLN A 144 -2.90 -21.38 25.00
C GLN A 144 -2.77 -22.13 23.67
N GLU A 145 -3.73 -22.00 22.77
CA GLU A 145 -3.72 -22.66 21.45
C GLU A 145 -2.54 -22.21 20.58
N LYS A 146 -2.21 -20.91 20.58
CA LYS A 146 -1.12 -20.34 19.77
C LYS A 146 0.26 -20.47 20.42
N SER A 147 0.34 -20.84 21.69
CA SER A 147 1.61 -21.10 22.40
C SER A 147 2.15 -22.50 22.12
N LEU A 148 1.35 -23.40 21.55
CA LEU A 148 1.79 -24.72 21.11
C LEU A 148 2.80 -24.60 19.98
N THR A 149 3.89 -25.36 20.07
CA THR A 149 4.87 -25.49 19.00
C THR A 149 4.21 -26.14 17.78
N ARG A 150 4.38 -25.55 16.60
CA ARG A 150 3.89 -26.05 15.32
C ARG A 150 5.03 -26.12 14.31
N LYS A 151 4.91 -27.01 13.33
CA LYS A 151 5.80 -27.05 12.17
C LYS A 151 5.28 -26.14 11.07
N CYS A 152 6.17 -25.31 10.52
CA CYS A 152 5.86 -24.47 9.37
C CYS A 152 5.48 -25.34 8.17
N ALA A 153 4.35 -25.04 7.54
CA ALA A 153 3.85 -25.78 6.38
C ALA A 153 4.76 -25.68 5.14
N LEU A 154 5.75 -24.77 5.12
CA LEU A 154 6.68 -24.58 4.00
C LEU A 154 8.08 -25.14 4.28
N CYS A 155 8.69 -24.77 5.40
CA CYS A 155 10.07 -25.14 5.70
C CYS A 155 10.21 -26.16 6.83
N SER A 156 9.09 -26.66 7.39
CA SER A 156 9.03 -27.60 8.50
C SER A 156 9.68 -27.14 9.82
N ARG A 157 10.22 -25.91 9.88
CA ARG A 157 10.76 -25.33 11.12
C ARG A 157 9.70 -25.26 12.21
N GLU A 158 10.10 -25.59 13.42
CA GLU A 158 9.28 -25.41 14.62
C GLU A 158 9.23 -23.95 15.06
N TYR A 159 8.03 -23.47 15.38
CA TYR A 159 7.79 -22.13 15.90
C TYR A 159 6.48 -22.11 16.70
N LYS A 160 6.29 -21.07 17.49
CA LYS A 160 5.03 -20.81 18.20
C LYS A 160 4.30 -19.65 17.50
N PRO A 161 3.09 -19.85 16.98
CA PRO A 161 2.28 -18.77 16.40
C PRO A 161 2.15 -17.52 17.27
N ILE A 162 2.06 -17.69 18.59
CA ILE A 162 1.93 -16.57 19.54
C ILE A 162 3.15 -15.64 19.52
N ASN A 163 4.31 -16.13 19.07
CA ASN A 163 5.55 -15.36 18.98
C ASN A 163 5.66 -14.59 17.65
N LEU A 164 4.70 -14.74 16.73
CA LEU A 164 4.65 -13.88 15.55
C LEU A 164 4.40 -12.43 16.00
N PRO A 165 5.17 -11.44 15.50
CA PRO A 165 4.87 -10.05 15.74
C PRO A 165 3.46 -9.70 15.25
N ASP A 166 2.81 -8.76 15.95
CA ASP A 166 1.48 -8.27 15.62
C ASP A 166 1.36 -7.81 14.15
N TRP A 167 2.40 -7.20 13.60
CA TRP A 167 2.47 -6.72 12.21
C TRP A 167 2.63 -7.86 11.20
N VAL A 168 3.31 -8.96 11.56
CA VAL A 168 3.39 -10.16 10.73
C VAL A 168 2.04 -10.87 10.72
N TYR A 169 1.43 -11.07 11.88
CA TYR A 169 0.13 -11.74 12.00
C TYR A 169 -0.97 -10.96 11.26
N TYR A 170 -1.07 -9.64 11.50
CA TYR A 170 -2.01 -8.79 10.78
C TYR A 170 -1.69 -8.71 9.28
N GLY A 171 -0.41 -8.53 8.96
CA GLY A 171 0.09 -8.42 7.59
C GLY A 171 -0.21 -9.66 6.75
N SER A 172 -0.14 -10.84 7.35
CA SER A 172 -0.49 -12.13 6.75
C SER A 172 -1.97 -12.49 6.82
N ASN A 173 -2.81 -11.53 7.22
CA ASN A 173 -4.25 -11.74 7.39
C ASN A 173 -4.58 -12.91 8.34
N GLY A 174 -3.77 -13.07 9.38
CA GLY A 174 -3.90 -14.10 10.40
C GLY A 174 -3.43 -15.47 9.98
N ASN A 175 -2.64 -15.61 8.90
CA ASN A 175 -2.04 -16.89 8.60
C ASN A 175 -0.91 -17.20 9.58
N ASP A 176 -1.15 -18.23 10.37
CA ASP A 176 -0.24 -18.69 11.40
C ASP A 176 0.29 -20.10 11.11
N LYS A 177 0.23 -20.55 9.84
CA LYS A 177 0.74 -21.85 9.36
C LYS A 177 2.17 -21.76 8.82
N ILE A 178 2.68 -20.53 8.66
CA ILE A 178 4.01 -20.24 8.13
C ILE A 178 4.81 -19.49 9.22
N CYS A 179 6.08 -19.84 9.40
CA CYS A 179 6.95 -19.16 10.37
C CYS A 179 7.50 -17.81 9.88
N TYR A 180 7.40 -17.54 8.58
CA TYR A 180 7.91 -16.35 7.88
C TYR A 180 9.43 -16.15 7.97
N GLU A 181 10.16 -17.13 8.49
CA GLU A 181 11.61 -17.21 8.41
C GLU A 181 12.08 -18.30 7.42
N CYS A 182 11.20 -18.65 6.47
CA CYS A 182 11.49 -19.62 5.42
C CYS A 182 12.62 -19.09 4.52
N PRO A 183 13.45 -20.00 3.98
CA PRO A 183 14.43 -19.64 2.95
C PRO A 183 13.79 -18.97 1.74
N THR A 184 14.49 -17.99 1.18
CA THR A 184 14.13 -17.34 -0.10
C THR A 184 15.24 -17.57 -1.12
N ALA A 185 14.87 -17.56 -2.39
CA ALA A 185 15.84 -17.67 -3.47
C ALA A 185 16.75 -16.43 -3.50
N LYS A 186 18.04 -16.62 -3.80
CA LYS A 186 19.01 -15.51 -3.87
C LYS A 186 18.80 -14.61 -5.09
N SER A 187 18.46 -15.21 -6.23
CA SER A 187 18.25 -14.48 -7.47
C SER A 187 17.55 -15.36 -8.50
N GLN A 188 16.60 -14.79 -9.21
CA GLN A 188 15.97 -15.45 -10.36
C GLN A 188 16.32 -14.76 -11.68
N ASN A 189 16.42 -15.56 -12.74
CA ASN A 189 16.56 -15.06 -14.10
C ASN A 189 15.17 -14.70 -14.69
N LYS A 190 15.13 -14.06 -15.87
CA LYS A 190 13.86 -13.61 -16.49
C LYS A 190 12.92 -14.77 -16.82
N LYS A 191 13.44 -15.92 -17.27
CA LYS A 191 12.62 -17.09 -17.64
C LYS A 191 11.96 -17.69 -16.40
N GLU A 192 12.71 -17.78 -15.32
CA GLU A 192 12.21 -18.31 -14.05
C GLU A 192 11.17 -17.38 -13.41
N LEU A 193 11.44 -16.07 -13.39
CA LEU A 193 10.45 -15.09 -12.93
C LEU A 193 9.18 -15.13 -13.79
N LYS A 194 9.29 -15.30 -15.12
CA LYS A 194 8.12 -15.47 -15.98
C LYS A 194 7.27 -16.67 -15.57
N ARG A 195 7.90 -17.83 -15.30
CA ARG A 195 7.20 -19.03 -14.82
C ARG A 195 6.46 -18.75 -13.51
N LEU A 196 7.18 -18.18 -12.53
CA LEU A 196 6.63 -17.85 -11.21
C LEU A 196 5.52 -16.80 -11.26
N ILE A 197 5.61 -15.78 -12.14
CA ILE A 197 4.56 -14.78 -12.34
C ILE A 197 3.27 -15.44 -12.85
N ASN A 198 3.39 -16.32 -13.86
CA ASN A 198 2.24 -17.07 -14.37
C ASN A 198 1.60 -17.91 -13.27
N GLU A 199 2.42 -18.66 -12.53
CA GLU A 199 1.95 -19.52 -11.43
C GLU A 199 1.27 -18.69 -10.34
N LEU A 200 1.88 -17.57 -9.94
CA LEU A 200 1.33 -16.67 -8.92
C LEU A 200 -0.04 -16.14 -9.33
N ILE A 201 -0.18 -15.63 -10.56
CA ILE A 201 -1.44 -15.04 -11.03
C ILE A 201 -2.53 -16.09 -11.17
N ASN A 202 -2.19 -17.30 -11.62
CA ASN A 202 -3.13 -18.42 -11.69
C ASN A 202 -3.64 -18.80 -10.29
N VAL A 203 -2.76 -18.85 -9.29
CA VAL A 203 -3.12 -19.19 -7.90
C VAL A 203 -3.90 -18.06 -7.21
N LEU A 204 -3.57 -16.80 -7.51
CA LEU A 204 -4.25 -15.62 -6.97
C LEU A 204 -5.62 -15.38 -7.62
N ASN A 205 -5.76 -15.73 -8.90
CA ASN A 205 -6.89 -15.34 -9.75
C ASN A 205 -7.11 -13.81 -9.85
N PHE A 206 -6.03 -13.04 -9.64
CA PHE A 206 -5.98 -11.59 -9.87
C PHE A 206 -4.53 -11.13 -10.04
N ILE A 207 -4.34 -9.94 -10.62
CA ILE A 207 -3.03 -9.30 -10.74
C ILE A 207 -2.79 -8.44 -9.48
N PRO A 208 -1.75 -8.73 -8.67
CA PRO A 208 -1.43 -7.91 -7.52
C PRO A 208 -0.71 -6.61 -7.92
N ASN A 209 -0.72 -5.62 -7.02
CA ASN A 209 0.11 -4.43 -7.16
C ASN A 209 1.60 -4.79 -7.08
N ALA A 210 2.48 -3.94 -7.60
CA ALA A 210 3.92 -4.22 -7.68
C ALA A 210 4.60 -4.46 -6.32
N ASP A 211 4.03 -3.94 -5.23
CA ASP A 211 4.50 -4.04 -3.84
C ASP A 211 3.89 -5.24 -3.10
N PHE A 212 3.51 -6.29 -3.83
CA PHE A 212 2.92 -7.47 -3.21
C PHE A 212 3.88 -8.16 -2.27
N ASN A 213 3.39 -8.51 -1.09
CA ASN A 213 4.18 -9.10 -0.03
C ASN A 213 3.25 -9.88 0.93
N PRO A 214 3.58 -11.13 1.34
CA PRO A 214 2.74 -11.96 2.22
C PRO A 214 2.39 -11.32 3.56
N ILE A 215 3.17 -10.33 4.02
CA ILE A 215 2.92 -9.59 5.26
C ILE A 215 2.39 -8.16 5.01
N ASN A 216 1.89 -7.88 3.82
CA ASN A 216 1.14 -6.67 3.50
C ASN A 216 -0.37 -6.97 3.49
N ASN A 217 -1.12 -6.45 4.47
CA ASN A 217 -2.55 -6.74 4.61
C ASN A 217 -3.39 -6.36 3.37
N ASN A 218 -2.96 -5.34 2.60
CA ASN A 218 -3.66 -4.95 1.37
C ASN A 218 -3.54 -6.01 0.26
N PHE A 219 -2.44 -6.77 0.27
CA PHE A 219 -2.26 -7.94 -0.59
C PHE A 219 -2.96 -9.16 0.01
N SER A 220 -2.63 -9.51 1.26
CA SER A 220 -3.05 -10.77 1.86
C SER A 220 -4.54 -10.90 2.15
N SER A 221 -5.24 -9.80 2.39
CA SER A 221 -6.69 -9.82 2.57
C SER A 221 -7.47 -10.23 1.33
N ARG A 222 -6.84 -10.18 0.14
CA ARG A 222 -7.46 -10.54 -1.14
C ARG A 222 -7.26 -12.00 -1.54
N VAL A 223 -6.43 -12.74 -0.81
CA VAL A 223 -6.05 -14.08 -1.22
C VAL A 223 -6.86 -15.13 -0.50
N ASN A 224 -7.24 -16.17 -1.23
CA ASN A 224 -7.95 -17.30 -0.66
C ASN A 224 -7.07 -18.05 0.36
N LYS A 225 -7.63 -18.30 1.55
CA LYS A 225 -6.96 -19.02 2.65
C LYS A 225 -6.46 -20.41 2.23
N SER A 226 -7.15 -21.10 1.32
CA SER A 226 -6.72 -22.42 0.81
C SER A 226 -5.40 -22.36 0.05
N ASN A 227 -5.14 -21.24 -0.63
CA ASN A 227 -4.01 -21.08 -1.54
C ASN A 227 -2.77 -20.48 -0.84
N TRP A 228 -2.89 -20.13 0.45
CA TRP A 228 -1.92 -19.28 1.13
C TRP A 228 -0.51 -19.86 1.21
N ILE A 229 -0.43 -21.18 1.45
CA ILE A 229 0.86 -21.90 1.47
C ILE A 229 1.52 -21.80 0.09
N LYS A 230 0.77 -22.10 -0.97
CA LYS A 230 1.25 -22.05 -2.34
C LYS A 230 1.68 -20.64 -2.77
N VAL A 231 0.92 -19.61 -2.40
CA VAL A 231 1.28 -18.21 -2.67
C VAL A 231 2.59 -17.84 -2.00
N CYS A 232 2.79 -18.21 -0.72
CA CYS A 232 4.03 -17.92 -0.02
C CYS A 232 5.22 -18.70 -0.60
N GLU A 233 5.03 -19.97 -0.98
CA GLU A 233 6.04 -20.78 -1.67
C GLU A 233 6.56 -20.05 -2.93
N ILE A 234 5.65 -19.66 -3.83
CA ILE A 234 5.98 -18.97 -5.08
C ILE A 234 6.70 -17.64 -4.81
N ILE A 235 6.21 -16.85 -3.86
CA ILE A 235 6.81 -15.55 -3.52
C ILE A 235 8.23 -15.72 -2.95
N PHE A 236 8.45 -16.73 -2.11
CA PHE A 236 9.78 -16.99 -1.55
C PHE A 236 10.74 -17.52 -2.62
N GLU A 237 10.23 -18.31 -3.56
CA GLU A 237 10.98 -18.76 -4.74
C GLU A 237 11.33 -17.61 -5.69
N MET A 238 10.50 -16.56 -5.77
CA MET A 238 10.85 -15.32 -6.49
C MET A 238 12.01 -14.56 -5.82
N GLY A 239 12.35 -14.85 -4.57
CA GLY A 239 13.40 -14.17 -3.80
C GLY A 239 12.93 -12.88 -3.12
N ILE A 240 11.62 -12.68 -2.99
CA ILE A 240 11.03 -11.52 -2.30
C ILE A 240 11.28 -11.66 -0.79
N GLN A 241 11.61 -10.55 -0.14
CA GLN A 241 11.89 -10.50 1.30
C GLN A 241 10.85 -9.66 2.04
N GLY A 242 10.61 -9.97 3.31
CA GLY A 242 9.60 -9.29 4.13
C GLY A 242 10.08 -7.97 4.75
N ASN A 243 11.39 -7.80 4.93
CA ASN A 243 11.97 -6.56 5.50
C ASN A 243 11.86 -5.35 4.57
N ASP A 244 11.59 -5.56 3.29
CA ASP A 244 11.37 -4.52 2.29
C ASP A 244 10.06 -4.79 1.54
N THR A 245 9.03 -3.99 1.84
CA THR A 245 7.73 -4.06 1.16
C THR A 245 7.82 -3.69 -0.33
N LEU A 246 8.90 -3.02 -0.74
CA LEU A 246 9.18 -2.69 -2.14
C LEU A 246 10.09 -3.72 -2.81
N SER A 247 10.44 -4.82 -2.13
CA SER A 247 11.37 -5.81 -2.68
C SER A 247 10.85 -6.44 -3.97
N SER A 248 9.56 -6.74 -4.06
CA SER A 248 8.91 -7.21 -5.28
C SER A 248 9.04 -6.18 -6.41
N GLU A 249 8.63 -4.93 -6.17
CA GLU A 249 8.76 -3.85 -7.14
C GLU A 249 10.22 -3.68 -7.61
N SER A 250 11.17 -3.69 -6.68
CA SER A 250 12.61 -3.57 -6.95
C SER A 250 13.14 -4.70 -7.84
N ILE A 251 12.78 -5.95 -7.54
CA ILE A 251 13.14 -7.13 -8.34
C ILE A 251 12.64 -6.96 -9.78
N PHE A 252 11.35 -6.63 -9.97
CA PHE A 252 10.77 -6.52 -11.30
C PHE A 252 11.27 -5.29 -12.05
N LYS A 253 11.47 -4.16 -11.37
CA LYS A 253 12.08 -2.96 -11.95
C LYS A 253 13.49 -3.24 -12.45
N LYS A 254 14.32 -3.92 -11.65
CA LYS A 254 15.69 -4.29 -12.04
C LYS A 254 15.74 -5.26 -13.22
N LYS A 255 14.82 -6.21 -13.31
CA LYS A 255 14.83 -7.26 -14.35
C LYS A 255 14.10 -6.83 -15.62
N PHE A 256 12.93 -6.21 -15.49
CA PHE A 256 12.01 -5.94 -16.60
C PHE A 256 11.79 -4.45 -16.88
N GLY A 257 12.28 -3.56 -16.02
CA GLY A 257 12.03 -2.11 -16.08
C GLY A 257 10.81 -1.69 -15.25
N SER A 258 9.79 -2.54 -15.15
CA SER A 258 8.61 -2.34 -14.30
C SER A 258 7.87 -3.65 -14.05
N TRP A 259 6.94 -3.65 -13.10
CA TRP A 259 5.99 -4.75 -12.91
C TRP A 259 5.09 -4.96 -14.13
N PHE A 260 4.63 -3.88 -14.76
CA PHE A 260 3.80 -3.96 -15.96
C PHE A 260 4.53 -4.67 -17.12
N LYS A 261 5.80 -4.31 -17.37
CA LYS A 261 6.63 -5.00 -18.36
C LYS A 261 6.86 -6.47 -18.01
N ALA A 262 6.97 -6.81 -16.73
CA ALA A 262 7.05 -8.20 -16.28
C ALA A 262 5.77 -8.99 -16.59
N LEU A 263 4.59 -8.37 -16.40
CA LEU A 263 3.29 -8.95 -16.76
C LEU A 263 3.16 -9.18 -18.26
N VAL A 264 3.48 -8.16 -19.08
CA VAL A 264 3.46 -8.28 -20.55
C VAL A 264 4.41 -9.40 -21.01
N TYR A 265 5.65 -9.41 -20.52
CA TYR A 265 6.63 -10.45 -20.86
C TYR A 265 6.16 -11.86 -20.46
N SER A 266 5.41 -11.95 -19.37
CA SER A 266 4.88 -13.20 -18.84
C SER A 266 3.65 -13.70 -19.57
N ASN A 267 3.05 -12.89 -20.46
CA ASN A 267 1.85 -13.20 -21.22
C ASN A 267 0.61 -13.51 -20.35
N VAL A 268 0.50 -12.79 -19.22
CA VAL A 268 -0.62 -12.92 -18.26
C VAL A 268 -1.68 -11.83 -18.45
N LEU A 269 -1.46 -10.90 -19.38
CA LEU A 269 -2.38 -9.83 -19.72
C LEU A 269 -3.10 -10.16 -21.03
N PRO A 270 -4.44 -10.03 -21.11
CA PRO A 270 -5.16 -10.19 -22.36
C PRO A 270 -4.69 -9.11 -23.36
N ASN A 271 -4.18 -9.54 -24.51
CA ASN A 271 -3.62 -8.66 -25.56
C ASN A 271 -2.54 -7.68 -25.06
N GLY A 272 -1.84 -7.98 -23.95
CA GLY A 272 -0.87 -7.07 -23.35
C GLY A 272 -1.49 -5.83 -22.68
N LEU A 273 -2.81 -5.80 -22.48
CA LEU A 273 -3.54 -4.69 -21.88
C LEU A 273 -3.84 -4.98 -20.40
N MET A 274 -3.54 -4.01 -19.54
CA MET A 274 -3.93 -4.05 -18.13
C MET A 274 -5.02 -3.03 -17.88
N GLN A 275 -6.23 -3.51 -17.57
CA GLN A 275 -7.33 -2.63 -17.17
C GLN A 275 -7.02 -1.97 -15.81
N THR A 276 -7.31 -0.68 -15.72
CA THR A 276 -7.16 0.15 -14.53
C THR A 276 -8.51 0.78 -14.19
N GLY A 277 -8.62 1.46 -13.04
CA GLY A 277 -9.87 2.12 -12.66
C GLY A 277 -10.34 3.23 -13.61
N ARG A 278 -9.50 3.70 -14.54
CA ARG A 278 -9.81 4.84 -15.44
C ARG A 278 -9.42 4.58 -16.91
N GLY A 279 -9.17 3.33 -17.30
CA GLY A 279 -8.75 2.99 -18.68
C GLY A 279 -7.79 1.82 -18.73
N PHE A 280 -6.80 1.87 -19.63
CA PHE A 280 -5.86 0.77 -19.86
C PHE A 280 -4.41 1.25 -19.78
N ARG A 281 -3.56 0.45 -19.13
CA ARG A 281 -2.12 0.52 -19.31
C ARG A 281 -1.71 -0.45 -20.40
N CYS A 282 -0.89 0.00 -21.33
CA CYS A 282 -0.51 -0.73 -22.54
C CYS A 282 0.94 -0.45 -22.94
N MET A 283 1.46 -1.24 -23.88
CA MET A 283 2.81 -1.07 -24.43
C MET A 283 2.72 -0.45 -25.82
N GLY A 284 3.45 0.64 -26.05
CA GLY A 284 3.70 1.15 -27.40
C GLY A 284 4.66 0.25 -28.18
N LYS A 285 4.62 0.35 -29.51
CA LYS A 285 5.55 -0.31 -30.44
C LYS A 285 7.01 0.08 -30.15
N SER A 286 7.22 1.28 -29.61
CA SER A 286 8.53 1.77 -29.15
C SER A 286 9.10 1.03 -27.93
N GLY A 287 8.28 0.22 -27.24
CA GLY A 287 8.62 -0.37 -25.94
C GLY A 287 8.37 0.55 -24.73
N ASN A 288 7.76 1.72 -24.96
CA ASN A 288 7.27 2.60 -23.90
C ASN A 288 6.01 2.06 -23.24
N GLU A 289 5.82 2.45 -21.99
CA GLU A 289 4.59 2.20 -21.25
C GLU A 289 3.66 3.40 -21.42
N CYS A 290 2.40 3.13 -21.76
CA CYS A 290 1.37 4.12 -21.99
C CYS A 290 0.27 3.94 -20.95
N ASN A 291 -0.20 5.04 -20.36
CA ASN A 291 -1.25 5.02 -19.34
C ASN A 291 -2.67 5.09 -19.93
N SER A 292 -2.78 5.18 -21.25
CA SER A 292 -4.03 5.11 -22.01
C SER A 292 -3.80 4.54 -23.41
N LEU A 293 -4.87 4.11 -24.08
CA LEU A 293 -4.82 3.68 -25.49
C LEU A 293 -4.50 4.85 -26.43
N ASP A 294 -4.94 6.06 -26.10
CA ASP A 294 -4.65 7.27 -26.88
C ASP A 294 -3.17 7.64 -26.78
N GLU A 295 -2.57 7.51 -25.58
CA GLU A 295 -1.12 7.66 -25.43
C GLU A 295 -0.37 6.63 -26.28
N MET A 296 -0.84 5.38 -26.33
CA MET A 296 -0.25 4.35 -27.18
C MET A 296 -0.40 4.67 -28.67
N PHE A 297 -1.54 5.23 -29.09
CA PHE A 297 -1.77 5.65 -30.46
C PHE A 297 -0.77 6.75 -30.88
N ILE A 298 -0.56 7.77 -30.04
CA ILE A 298 0.42 8.83 -30.30
C ILE A 298 1.85 8.28 -30.29
N ASP A 299 2.21 7.45 -29.30
CA ASP A 299 3.53 6.82 -29.21
C ASP A 299 3.83 5.94 -30.42
N ASN A 300 2.86 5.15 -30.87
CA ASN A 300 2.96 4.34 -32.08
C ASN A 300 3.12 5.21 -33.32
N TRP A 301 2.41 6.33 -33.42
CA TRP A 301 2.56 7.25 -34.54
C TRP A 301 3.98 7.83 -34.60
N LEU A 302 4.56 8.22 -33.45
CA LEU A 302 5.95 8.70 -33.38
C LEU A 302 6.92 7.59 -33.85
N PHE A 303 6.72 6.37 -33.38
CA PHE A 303 7.53 5.21 -33.75
C PHE A 303 7.43 4.88 -35.25
N ASP A 304 6.21 4.76 -35.79
CA ASP A 304 5.94 4.40 -37.18
C ASP A 304 6.51 5.45 -38.17
N ASN A 305 6.70 6.69 -37.72
CA ASN A 305 7.31 7.77 -38.50
C ASN A 305 8.82 7.95 -38.23
N ASN A 306 9.47 7.00 -37.54
CA ASN A 306 10.89 7.04 -37.18
C ASN A 306 11.31 8.32 -36.42
N ILE A 307 10.41 8.87 -35.61
CA ILE A 307 10.67 10.06 -34.79
C ILE A 307 11.26 9.60 -33.46
N ASN A 308 12.50 9.99 -33.19
CA ASN A 308 13.15 9.70 -31.91
C ASN A 308 12.55 10.58 -30.81
N SER A 309 11.77 9.96 -29.91
CA SER A 309 11.13 10.64 -28.78
C SER A 309 11.64 10.12 -27.45
N ILE A 310 11.76 11.00 -26.46
CA ILE A 310 11.99 10.64 -25.05
C ILE A 310 10.63 10.59 -24.35
N LYS A 311 10.28 9.45 -23.74
CA LYS A 311 9.06 9.31 -22.93
C LYS A 311 9.26 9.88 -21.52
N GLU A 312 8.25 10.54 -20.99
CA GLU A 312 8.23 11.09 -19.63
C GLU A 312 9.44 11.99 -19.25
N PRO A 313 9.89 12.92 -20.11
CA PRO A 313 10.99 13.83 -19.79
C PRO A 313 10.57 14.81 -18.68
N LEU A 314 11.52 15.21 -17.84
CA LEU A 314 11.29 16.22 -16.80
C LEU A 314 11.12 17.61 -17.43
N TYR A 315 10.15 18.37 -16.96
CA TYR A 315 10.10 19.81 -17.16
C TYR A 315 11.22 20.50 -16.36
N PRO A 316 11.74 21.64 -16.82
CA PRO A 316 12.64 22.46 -16.02
C PRO A 316 12.01 22.87 -14.68
N LYS A 317 12.85 23.02 -13.66
CA LYS A 317 12.42 23.40 -12.31
C LYS A 317 11.89 24.84 -12.33
N HIS A 318 10.79 25.10 -11.62
CA HIS A 318 10.21 26.44 -11.49
C HIS A 318 9.68 26.68 -10.07
N PRO A 319 9.91 27.83 -9.43
CA PRO A 319 9.58 28.05 -8.01
C PRO A 319 8.11 27.81 -7.62
N VAL A 320 7.19 28.15 -8.52
CA VAL A 320 5.73 28.02 -8.31
C VAL A 320 5.18 26.75 -8.96
N TYR A 321 5.20 26.68 -10.30
CA TYR A 321 4.54 25.61 -11.06
C TYR A 321 5.29 24.27 -11.19
N ASN A 322 6.57 24.19 -10.78
CA ASN A 322 7.34 22.94 -10.73
C ASN A 322 8.43 22.96 -9.64
N LYS A 323 8.04 23.26 -8.39
CA LYS A 323 8.99 23.48 -7.28
C LYS A 323 9.94 22.31 -7.03
N SER A 324 9.44 21.09 -7.20
CA SER A 324 10.20 19.85 -7.00
C SER A 324 11.09 19.48 -8.18
N GLY A 325 10.88 20.07 -9.37
CA GLY A 325 11.52 19.65 -10.62
C GLY A 325 11.08 18.25 -11.09
N ARG A 326 9.99 17.69 -10.53
CA ARG A 326 9.53 16.31 -10.82
C ARG A 326 8.36 16.26 -11.81
N ARG A 327 7.85 17.40 -12.29
CA ARG A 327 6.79 17.45 -13.30
C ARG A 327 7.34 16.89 -14.61
N ARG A 328 6.58 16.03 -15.29
CA ARG A 328 6.97 15.35 -16.54
C ARG A 328 6.03 15.71 -17.67
N ALA A 329 6.57 15.80 -18.88
CA ALA A 329 5.80 15.78 -20.12
C ALA A 329 5.49 14.36 -20.55
N ASP A 330 4.60 14.14 -21.51
CA ASP A 330 4.37 12.78 -22.00
C ASP A 330 5.49 12.35 -22.94
N TRP A 331 5.91 13.21 -23.86
CA TRP A 331 7.06 13.00 -24.75
C TRP A 331 7.89 14.28 -24.93
N LYS A 332 9.13 14.12 -25.39
CA LYS A 332 9.96 15.20 -25.96
C LYS A 332 10.59 14.75 -27.27
N VAL A 333 10.54 15.61 -28.28
CA VAL A 333 11.13 15.41 -29.61
C VAL A 333 11.94 16.65 -29.96
N GLY A 334 13.27 16.55 -29.98
CA GLY A 334 14.13 17.74 -30.08
C GLY A 334 13.82 18.73 -28.96
N ASP A 335 13.50 19.98 -29.32
CA ASP A 335 13.12 21.03 -28.36
C ASP A 335 11.63 21.08 -28.04
N TYR A 336 10.81 20.21 -28.67
CA TYR A 336 9.37 20.18 -28.47
C TYR A 336 8.99 19.23 -27.32
N PHE A 337 8.24 19.74 -26.35
CA PHE A 337 7.52 18.95 -25.36
C PHE A 337 6.13 18.63 -25.89
N ILE A 338 5.65 17.40 -25.67
CA ILE A 338 4.33 16.94 -26.15
C ILE A 338 3.54 16.43 -24.95
N GLU A 339 2.27 16.85 -24.86
CA GLU A 339 1.34 16.48 -23.79
C GLU A 339 0.01 16.04 -24.39
N TYR A 340 -0.55 14.93 -23.89
CA TYR A 340 -1.90 14.51 -24.20
C TYR A 340 -2.84 14.79 -23.03
N PHE A 341 -3.76 15.74 -23.22
CA PHE A 341 -4.75 16.17 -22.24
C PHE A 341 -6.07 15.41 -22.39
N GLY A 342 -6.05 14.09 -22.17
CA GLY A 342 -7.19 13.21 -22.40
C GLY A 342 -8.39 13.34 -21.45
N LEU A 343 -8.24 14.03 -20.30
CA LEU A 343 -9.29 14.19 -19.27
C LEU A 343 -9.88 15.62 -19.24
N GLN A 344 -9.98 16.25 -20.42
CA GLN A 344 -10.53 17.59 -20.54
C GLN A 344 -11.97 17.65 -19.99
N GLY A 345 -12.25 18.66 -19.17
CA GLY A 345 -13.55 18.86 -18.54
C GLY A 345 -13.65 18.35 -17.10
N GLU A 346 -12.64 17.62 -16.60
CA GLU A 346 -12.50 17.35 -15.17
C GLU A 346 -11.73 18.49 -14.47
N GLU A 347 -12.38 19.21 -13.55
CA GLU A 347 -11.88 20.45 -12.95
C GLU A 347 -10.44 20.34 -12.39
N VAL A 348 -10.14 19.25 -11.68
CA VAL A 348 -8.82 19.01 -11.09
C VAL A 348 -7.75 18.80 -12.15
N TYR A 349 -8.10 18.16 -13.27
CA TYR A 349 -7.20 17.92 -14.40
C TYR A 349 -7.02 19.17 -15.23
N ASP A 350 -8.09 19.90 -15.51
CA ASP A 350 -8.02 21.18 -16.22
C ASP A 350 -7.12 22.18 -15.49
N LYS A 351 -7.15 22.19 -14.15
CA LYS A 351 -6.20 22.98 -13.35
C LYS A 351 -4.75 22.58 -13.61
N LYS A 352 -4.44 21.28 -13.61
CA LYS A 352 -3.08 20.77 -13.89
C LYS A 352 -2.64 21.06 -15.33
N THR A 353 -3.56 20.99 -16.28
CA THR A 353 -3.33 21.36 -17.68
C THR A 353 -2.98 22.84 -17.76
N ARG A 354 -3.78 23.73 -17.17
CA ARG A 354 -3.51 25.18 -17.11
C ARG A 354 -2.14 25.49 -16.50
N GLU A 355 -1.78 24.86 -15.38
CA GLU A 355 -0.46 25.02 -14.78
C GLU A 355 0.69 24.56 -15.68
N LYS A 356 0.50 23.50 -16.50
CA LYS A 356 1.53 23.06 -17.48
C LYS A 356 1.69 24.07 -18.61
N LEU A 357 0.57 24.61 -19.11
CA LEU A 357 0.57 25.65 -20.15
C LEU A 357 1.25 26.93 -19.65
N ILE A 358 0.91 27.40 -18.44
CA ILE A 358 1.54 28.57 -17.81
C ILE A 358 3.04 28.33 -17.59
N LEU A 359 3.43 27.14 -17.12
CA LEU A 359 4.85 26.80 -16.96
C LEU A 359 5.61 26.85 -18.28
N ALA A 360 5.01 26.32 -19.36
CA ALA A 360 5.63 26.34 -20.68
C ALA A 360 5.78 27.77 -21.21
N ASP A 361 4.76 28.61 -21.04
CA ASP A 361 4.78 30.02 -21.44
C ASP A 361 5.87 30.82 -20.68
N ILE A 362 5.90 30.72 -19.35
CA ILE A 362 6.90 31.43 -18.50
C ILE A 362 8.34 31.03 -18.85
N LEU A 363 8.55 29.77 -19.24
CA LEU A 363 9.87 29.21 -19.53
C LEU A 363 10.18 29.14 -21.02
N ASP A 364 9.35 29.74 -21.88
CA ASP A 364 9.49 29.74 -23.34
C ASP A 364 9.73 28.33 -23.93
N LEU A 365 8.95 27.35 -23.45
CA LEU A 365 9.02 25.97 -23.90
C LEU A 365 8.12 25.75 -25.11
N ASN A 366 8.65 25.09 -26.13
CA ASN A 366 7.87 24.63 -27.29
C ASN A 366 6.94 23.47 -26.89
N LEU A 367 5.82 23.77 -26.23
CA LEU A 367 4.83 22.79 -25.81
C LEU A 367 3.77 22.57 -26.89
N ILE A 368 3.58 21.31 -27.30
CA ILE A 368 2.55 20.87 -28.23
C ILE A 368 1.43 20.20 -27.40
N PRO A 369 0.32 20.91 -27.12
CA PRO A 369 -0.83 20.32 -26.46
C PRO A 369 -1.64 19.47 -27.46
N ILE A 370 -1.97 18.24 -27.10
CA ILE A 370 -2.85 17.34 -27.86
C ILE A 370 -4.09 17.07 -27.01
N TYR A 371 -5.26 17.30 -27.59
CA TYR A 371 -6.56 17.04 -26.99
C TYR A 371 -7.26 15.86 -27.69
N PRO A 372 -8.31 15.25 -27.11
CA PRO A 372 -9.05 14.17 -27.76
C PRO A 372 -9.53 14.52 -29.18
N SER A 373 -9.93 15.77 -29.41
CA SER A 373 -10.36 16.27 -30.73
C SER A 373 -9.25 16.30 -31.78
N ASP A 374 -7.98 16.28 -31.38
CA ASP A 374 -6.82 16.30 -32.27
C ASP A 374 -6.44 14.89 -32.76
N LEU A 375 -6.88 13.81 -32.11
CA LEU A 375 -6.41 12.45 -32.40
C LEU A 375 -6.66 12.04 -33.86
N ASN A 376 -7.83 12.40 -34.41
CA ASN A 376 -8.18 12.13 -35.80
C ASN A 376 -7.32 12.92 -36.81
N LYS A 377 -6.64 13.97 -36.36
CA LYS A 377 -5.77 14.85 -37.17
C LYS A 377 -4.33 14.84 -36.68
N ILE A 378 -3.92 13.79 -35.96
CA ILE A 378 -2.60 13.72 -35.33
C ILE A 378 -1.47 13.87 -36.36
N SER A 379 -1.65 13.28 -37.54
CA SER A 379 -0.68 13.34 -38.63
C SER A 379 -0.46 14.76 -39.13
N GLU A 380 -1.52 15.56 -39.24
CA GLU A 380 -1.42 16.97 -39.65
C GLU A 380 -0.70 17.76 -38.56
N LYS A 381 -1.16 17.62 -37.31
CA LYS A 381 -0.67 18.35 -36.15
C LYS A 381 0.81 18.09 -35.87
N LEU A 382 1.29 16.86 -36.03
CA LEU A 382 2.68 16.48 -35.74
C LEU A 382 3.57 16.36 -36.98
N SER A 383 3.05 16.60 -38.19
CA SER A 383 3.78 16.44 -39.46
C SER A 383 5.11 17.19 -39.50
N PHE A 384 5.19 18.38 -38.88
CA PHE A 384 6.40 19.20 -38.88
C PHE A 384 7.58 18.54 -38.13
N LEU A 385 7.31 17.63 -37.19
CA LEU A 385 8.35 16.89 -36.48
C LEU A 385 9.13 15.94 -37.40
N LYS A 386 8.53 15.51 -38.52
CA LYS A 386 9.20 14.65 -39.52
C LYS A 386 10.35 15.38 -40.24
N LYS A 387 10.28 16.70 -40.36
CA LYS A 387 11.32 17.52 -41.03
C LYS A 387 12.53 17.78 -40.13
N SER A 388 12.34 17.67 -38.82
CA SER A 388 13.38 17.91 -37.81
C SER A 388 14.26 16.67 -37.56
N SER A 389 13.80 15.46 -37.90
CA SER A 389 14.56 14.21 -37.75
C SER A 389 15.55 13.94 -38.88
N SER A 390 15.43 14.62 -40.04
CA SER A 390 16.29 14.48 -41.21
C SER A 390 17.58 15.32 -41.18
N LYS A 391 17.82 16.12 -40.14
CA LYS A 391 19.12 16.77 -39.89
C LYS A 391 19.94 15.94 -38.90
N ARG A 392 20.49 14.81 -39.34
CA ARG A 392 21.67 14.21 -38.70
C ARG A 392 22.81 14.19 -39.71
N ASN A 393 23.94 14.73 -39.28
CA ASN A 393 25.20 14.75 -40.04
C ASN A 393 25.55 13.35 -40.56
N PRO A 394 26.08 13.23 -41.79
CA PRO A 394 26.81 12.04 -42.19
C PRO A 394 28.03 11.88 -41.27
N LEU A 395 28.37 10.61 -41.03
CA LEU A 395 29.52 10.13 -40.25
C LEU A 395 30.81 10.93 -40.41
#